data_AF-A0AA40C6I5-F1
#
_entry.id   AF-A0AA40C6I5-F1
#
_cell.length_a   1.000
_cell.length_b   1.000
_cell.length_c   1.000
_cell.angle_alpha   90.00
_cell.angle_beta   90.00
_cell.angle_gamma   90.00
#
_symmetry.space_group_name_H-M   'P 1'
#
loop_
_entity.id
_entity.type
_entity.pdbx_description
1 polymer ?
#
loop_
_entity_poly.entity_id
_entity_poly.type
_entity_poly.pdbx_seq_one_letter_code
_entity_poly.pdbx_strand_id
1 'polypeptide(L)'
;MNRPTEQALLSLLPTHNSALPQPLIDLASSLLAQSRHRATILKAEEEIARPYACAHIACDRLKINLNLPPITPQPPIPPRIYKRLYTHLDKILTASTPGRSTPTTSRVTHTPGTKLRNEANGPGASPLAHKSRGTPSKEKSLAQFRGAGTSGTPSKSRSTTKPPPIDPFPPWVRPVLRHLCSTLGPSRIGPVVMSGLESIVAPKGQRTDDVWIISNLTALLGAIYMCVWRGVVFYQKEIDANMYGKGQAGLLQELRRARKEVEVKSNEGQDEWEGWHSVKVKELDTAMLRMNRHGWLEMDWVAGIEDLGRIEGDGEEEEDEVDGKGEEGAGLGQIRRSDTMMQERYDYLSERKRKEYAVWKEGILRRIKELERDTPPDKSDEDAMELDD
;
A
#
# COMPACT_ATOMS: atom_id res chain seq x y z
N MET A 1 -2.06 38.73 -2.20
CA MET A 1 -2.57 37.78 -3.22
C MET A 1 -1.56 36.68 -3.38
N ASN A 2 -1.95 35.46 -3.05
CA ASN A 2 -1.11 34.26 -3.14
C ASN A 2 -1.42 33.57 -4.47
N ARG A 3 -0.80 34.06 -5.56
CA ARG A 3 -0.93 33.51 -6.93
C ARG A 3 -0.96 31.95 -6.99
N PRO A 4 -0.09 31.18 -6.32
CA PRO A 4 -0.17 29.71 -6.36
C PRO A 4 -1.38 29.10 -5.64
N THR A 5 -1.99 29.82 -4.67
CA THR A 5 -3.25 29.40 -4.02
C THR A 5 -4.44 29.71 -4.90
N GLU A 6 -4.45 30.88 -5.55
CA GLU A 6 -5.47 31.30 -6.51
C GLU A 6 -5.49 30.34 -7.73
N GLN A 7 -4.32 30.01 -8.29
CA GLN A 7 -4.16 29.02 -9.36
C GLN A 7 -4.62 27.62 -8.96
N ALA A 8 -4.34 27.18 -7.72
CA ALA A 8 -4.82 25.90 -7.21
C ALA A 8 -6.34 25.87 -7.03
N LEU A 9 -6.97 26.97 -6.61
CA LEU A 9 -8.43 27.10 -6.53
C LEU A 9 -9.08 27.00 -7.92
N LEU A 10 -8.50 27.65 -8.95
CA LEU A 10 -8.98 27.52 -10.34
C LEU A 10 -8.85 26.09 -10.88
N SER A 11 -7.76 25.39 -10.54
CA SER A 11 -7.57 23.97 -10.89
C SER A 11 -8.57 23.03 -10.19
N LEU A 12 -8.96 23.34 -8.95
CA LEU A 12 -9.96 22.58 -8.18
C LEU A 12 -11.40 22.90 -8.58
N LEU A 13 -11.66 24.10 -9.11
CA LEU A 13 -12.99 24.61 -9.44
C LEU A 13 -13.04 25.26 -10.84
N PRO A 14 -12.83 24.50 -11.95
CA PRO A 14 -12.83 25.06 -13.31
C PRO A 14 -14.13 25.77 -13.71
N THR A 15 -15.24 25.46 -13.04
CA THR A 15 -16.56 26.07 -13.24
C THR A 15 -16.67 27.51 -12.71
N HIS A 16 -15.75 27.97 -11.86
CA HIS A 16 -15.79 29.29 -11.21
C HIS A 16 -14.72 30.26 -11.76
N ASN A 17 -14.36 30.09 -13.04
CA ASN A 17 -13.20 30.72 -13.69
C ASN A 17 -13.29 32.26 -13.87
N SER A 18 -14.46 32.88 -13.63
CA SER A 18 -14.69 34.33 -13.83
C SER A 18 -14.71 35.15 -12.53
N ALA A 19 -15.03 34.54 -11.38
CA ALA A 19 -15.07 35.22 -10.08
C ALA A 19 -14.98 34.21 -8.92
N LEU A 20 -13.77 34.01 -8.38
CA LEU A 20 -13.58 33.24 -7.15
C LEU A 20 -14.12 34.05 -5.94
N PRO A 21 -14.92 33.45 -5.04
CA PRO A 21 -15.38 34.15 -3.83
C PRO A 21 -14.22 34.54 -2.92
N GLN A 22 -14.10 35.84 -2.58
CA GLN A 22 -13.11 36.35 -1.63
C GLN A 22 -13.00 35.54 -0.31
N PRO A 23 -14.09 35.16 0.39
CA PRO A 23 -13.97 34.37 1.62
C PRO A 23 -13.34 32.98 1.42
N LEU A 24 -13.34 32.42 0.20
CA LEU A 24 -12.62 31.18 -0.09
C LEU A 24 -11.10 31.42 -0.25
N ILE A 25 -10.72 32.56 -0.85
CA ILE A 25 -9.31 32.99 -1.00
C ILE A 25 -8.72 33.36 0.37
N ASP A 26 -9.47 34.08 1.20
CA ASP A 26 -9.07 34.45 2.57
C ASP A 26 -8.88 33.22 3.46
N LEU A 27 -9.81 32.26 3.40
CA LEU A 27 -9.70 31.00 4.14
C LEU A 27 -8.49 30.18 3.65
N ALA A 28 -8.33 29.99 2.34
CA ALA A 28 -7.22 29.22 1.78
C ALA A 28 -5.84 29.86 2.06
N SER A 29 -5.73 31.19 2.00
CA SER A 29 -4.49 31.91 2.32
C SER A 29 -4.16 31.89 3.82
N SER A 30 -5.18 31.99 4.69
CA SER A 30 -5.04 31.82 6.15
C SER A 30 -4.56 30.41 6.50
N LEU A 31 -5.14 29.36 5.89
CA LEU A 31 -4.68 27.97 6.08
C LEU A 31 -3.24 27.77 5.57
N LEU A 32 -2.87 28.37 4.44
CA LEU A 32 -1.50 28.29 3.94
C LEU A 32 -0.49 28.92 4.90
N ALA A 33 -0.81 30.10 5.46
CA ALA A 33 0.01 30.75 6.48
C ALA A 33 0.11 29.89 7.76
N GLN A 34 -1.02 29.42 8.30
CA GLN A 34 -1.04 28.52 9.46
C GLN A 34 -0.24 27.24 9.22
N SER A 35 -0.31 26.65 8.01
CA SER A 35 0.45 25.45 7.66
C SER A 35 1.96 25.70 7.73
N ARG A 36 2.44 26.87 7.30
CA ARG A 36 3.87 27.23 7.33
C ARG A 36 4.41 27.34 8.75
N HIS A 37 3.60 27.83 9.70
CA HIS A 37 4.00 27.94 11.11
C HIS A 37 3.80 26.65 11.92
N ARG A 38 2.78 25.84 11.61
CA ARG A 38 2.45 24.61 12.37
C ARG A 38 3.05 23.34 11.80
N ALA A 39 3.38 23.32 10.51
CA ALA A 39 4.01 22.21 9.81
C ALA A 39 5.22 22.72 9.03
N THR A 40 6.29 23.00 9.77
CA THR A 40 7.59 23.50 9.28
C THR A 40 8.49 22.40 8.69
N ILE A 41 8.15 21.13 8.91
CA ILE A 41 8.93 19.96 8.47
C ILE A 41 8.06 19.10 7.54
N LEU A 42 8.05 19.44 6.26
CA LEU A 42 7.52 18.63 5.16
C LEU A 42 8.68 18.20 4.24
N LYS A 43 8.50 17.13 3.45
CA LYS A 43 9.42 16.80 2.36
C LYS A 43 9.26 17.77 1.19
N ALA A 44 10.28 17.94 0.35
CA ALA A 44 10.22 18.84 -0.83
C ALA A 44 9.02 18.53 -1.77
N GLU A 45 8.67 17.25 -1.97
CA GLU A 45 7.46 16.84 -2.71
C GLU A 45 6.17 17.26 -1.99
N GLU A 46 6.13 17.15 -0.66
CA GLU A 46 4.99 17.55 0.17
C GLU A 46 4.84 19.09 0.22
N GLU A 47 5.94 19.84 0.12
CA GLU A 47 5.97 21.31 0.02
C GLU A 47 5.33 21.83 -1.28
N ILE A 48 5.64 21.22 -2.42
CA ILE A 48 5.09 21.61 -3.73
C ILE A 48 3.55 21.50 -3.72
N ALA A 49 3.02 20.48 -3.06
CA ALA A 49 1.57 20.26 -2.95
C ALA A 49 0.89 21.03 -1.78
N ARG A 50 1.67 21.68 -0.89
CA ARG A 50 1.14 22.44 0.25
C ARG A 50 0.04 23.47 -0.12
N PRO A 51 0.22 24.38 -1.12
CA PRO A 51 -0.83 25.34 -1.47
C PRO A 51 -2.10 24.68 -2.01
N TYR A 52 -1.95 23.61 -2.80
CA TYR A 52 -3.06 22.83 -3.35
C TYR A 52 -3.86 22.10 -2.26
N ALA A 53 -3.16 21.47 -1.31
CA ALA A 53 -3.79 20.83 -0.15
C ALA A 53 -4.56 21.85 0.73
N CYS A 54 -4.00 23.04 0.95
CA CYS A 54 -4.68 24.10 1.71
C CYS A 54 -5.93 24.63 0.99
N ALA A 55 -5.87 24.77 -0.34
CA ALA A 55 -7.02 25.12 -1.17
C ALA A 55 -8.13 24.05 -1.10
N HIS A 56 -7.77 22.77 -1.20
CA HIS A 56 -8.73 21.65 -1.08
C HIS A 56 -9.44 21.64 0.29
N ILE A 57 -8.69 21.80 1.39
CA ILE A 57 -9.24 21.90 2.76
C ILE A 57 -10.16 23.12 2.90
N ALA A 58 -9.84 24.26 2.27
CA ALA A 58 -10.71 25.44 2.28
C ALA A 58 -12.04 25.18 1.55
N CYS A 59 -12.00 24.53 0.39
CA CYS A 59 -13.19 24.14 -0.36
C CYS A 59 -14.07 23.15 0.42
N ASP A 60 -13.49 22.13 1.06
CA ASP A 60 -14.25 21.18 1.88
C ASP A 60 -14.92 21.85 3.10
N ARG A 61 -14.23 22.81 3.75
CA ARG A 61 -14.78 23.59 4.88
C ARG A 61 -15.91 24.55 4.48
N LEU A 62 -15.89 25.09 3.26
CA LEU A 62 -16.93 25.99 2.73
C LEU A 62 -17.97 25.31 1.85
N LYS A 63 -17.85 24.01 1.58
CA LYS A 63 -18.69 23.22 0.65
C LYS A 63 -20.19 23.43 0.85
N ILE A 64 -20.64 23.41 2.10
CA ILE A 64 -22.05 23.61 2.49
C ILE A 64 -22.45 25.10 2.43
N ASN A 65 -21.54 26.01 2.76
CA ASN A 65 -21.80 27.45 2.85
C ASN A 65 -21.83 28.14 1.47
N LEU A 66 -21.12 27.58 0.48
CA LEU A 66 -21.00 28.12 -0.88
C LEU A 66 -21.61 27.20 -1.96
N ASN A 67 -22.29 26.11 -1.56
CA ASN A 67 -22.87 25.10 -2.47
C ASN A 67 -21.91 24.64 -3.58
N LEU A 68 -20.66 24.35 -3.21
CA LEU A 68 -19.60 24.03 -4.17
C LEU A 68 -19.85 22.68 -4.86
N PRO A 69 -19.62 22.59 -6.19
CA PRO A 69 -19.81 21.35 -6.96
C PRO A 69 -18.87 20.22 -6.48
N PRO A 70 -19.16 18.94 -6.83
CA PRO A 70 -18.30 17.81 -6.46
C PRO A 70 -16.90 17.95 -7.06
N ILE A 71 -15.90 18.09 -6.19
CA ILE A 71 -14.51 18.36 -6.54
C ILE A 71 -13.79 17.05 -6.89
N THR A 72 -13.15 17.02 -8.06
CA THR A 72 -12.27 15.92 -8.50
C THR A 72 -10.80 16.34 -8.37
N PRO A 73 -10.10 16.02 -7.27
CA PRO A 73 -8.75 16.50 -7.05
C PRO A 73 -7.73 15.82 -7.97
N GLN A 74 -7.06 16.59 -8.81
CA GLN A 74 -5.84 16.22 -9.55
C GLN A 74 -4.60 16.88 -8.89
N PRO A 75 -4.06 16.32 -7.78
CA PRO A 75 -2.90 16.89 -7.10
C PRO A 75 -1.62 16.75 -7.96
N PRO A 76 -0.65 17.68 -7.84
CA PRO A 76 0.62 17.64 -8.57
C PRO A 76 1.61 16.58 -8.05
N ILE A 77 1.16 15.64 -7.21
CA ILE A 77 1.98 14.61 -6.57
C ILE A 77 1.21 13.27 -6.48
N PRO A 78 1.91 12.12 -6.39
CA PRO A 78 1.26 10.80 -6.31
C PRO A 78 0.18 10.70 -5.22
N PRO A 79 -0.96 10.05 -5.48
CA PRO A 79 -2.15 10.11 -4.61
C PRO A 79 -1.92 9.53 -3.21
N ARG A 80 -0.98 8.58 -3.06
CA ARG A 80 -0.57 8.03 -1.75
C ARG A 80 0.09 9.08 -0.86
N ILE A 81 0.91 9.96 -1.45
CA ILE A 81 1.59 11.07 -0.75
C ILE A 81 0.58 12.19 -0.48
N TYR A 82 -0.25 12.55 -1.47
CA TYR A 82 -1.29 13.56 -1.29
C TYR A 82 -2.27 13.22 -0.16
N LYS A 83 -2.77 11.98 -0.10
CA LYS A 83 -3.69 11.54 0.96
C LYS A 83 -3.07 11.64 2.35
N ARG A 84 -1.77 11.34 2.49
CA ARG A 84 -1.00 11.51 3.73
C ARG A 84 -0.87 13.00 4.10
N LEU A 85 -0.45 13.83 3.14
CA LEU A 85 -0.27 15.28 3.32
C LEU A 85 -1.57 15.98 3.74
N TYR A 86 -2.66 15.75 3.00
CA TYR A 86 -3.98 16.29 3.30
C TYR A 86 -4.45 15.89 4.71
N THR A 87 -4.33 14.59 5.07
CA THR A 87 -4.70 14.09 6.40
C THR A 87 -3.84 14.66 7.53
N HIS A 88 -2.59 15.01 7.26
CA HIS A 88 -1.68 15.63 8.23
C HIS A 88 -2.02 17.11 8.43
N LEU A 89 -2.18 17.86 7.33
CA LEU A 89 -2.51 19.28 7.36
C LEU A 89 -3.89 19.54 7.97
N ASP A 90 -4.94 18.81 7.58
CA ASP A 90 -6.28 19.04 8.13
C ASP A 90 -6.35 18.84 9.66
N LYS A 91 -5.69 17.81 10.20
CA LYS A 91 -5.62 17.60 11.66
C LYS A 91 -4.95 18.77 12.37
N ILE A 92 -3.80 19.23 11.86
CA ILE A 92 -3.05 20.35 12.41
C ILE A 92 -3.83 21.67 12.31
N LEU A 93 -4.53 21.88 11.19
CA LEU A 93 -5.31 23.08 10.88
C LEU A 93 -6.74 23.06 11.45
N THR A 94 -7.16 21.95 12.07
CA THR A 94 -8.41 21.84 12.85
C THR A 94 -8.15 22.01 14.34
N ALA A 95 -7.00 21.55 14.84
CA ALA A 95 -6.62 21.67 16.25
C ALA A 95 -6.44 23.11 16.76
N SER A 96 -6.42 24.12 15.87
CA SER A 96 -6.20 25.53 16.21
C SER A 96 -7.48 26.38 16.23
N THR A 97 -8.68 25.78 16.27
CA THR A 97 -9.97 26.50 16.35
C THR A 97 -10.56 26.44 17.78
N PRO A 98 -10.27 27.41 18.65
CA PRO A 98 -10.90 27.49 19.97
C PRO A 98 -12.39 27.88 19.84
N GLY A 99 -13.27 26.88 19.98
CA GLY A 99 -14.71 27.10 20.19
C GLY A 99 -15.64 26.78 19.02
N ARG A 100 -15.94 25.49 18.81
CA ARG A 100 -17.30 25.04 18.43
C ARG A 100 -17.62 23.60 18.87
N SER A 101 -17.35 23.27 20.13
CA SER A 101 -17.80 22.03 20.76
C SER A 101 -19.11 22.26 21.53
N THR A 102 -20.25 22.09 20.85
CA THR A 102 -21.58 22.03 21.50
C THR A 102 -21.76 20.68 22.23
N PRO A 103 -22.37 20.63 23.44
CA PRO A 103 -22.23 19.50 24.36
C PRO A 103 -23.49 18.59 24.44
N THR A 104 -23.56 17.79 25.52
CA THR A 104 -24.59 16.79 25.91
C THR A 104 -24.45 15.41 25.22
N THR A 105 -24.78 14.27 25.86
CA THR A 105 -25.45 14.03 27.15
C THR A 105 -24.62 13.21 28.16
N SER A 106 -25.04 13.27 29.43
CA SER A 106 -24.33 12.89 30.67
C SER A 106 -24.59 11.47 31.20
N ARG A 107 -23.56 10.87 31.83
CA ARG A 107 -23.62 10.10 33.12
C ARG A 107 -22.18 9.95 33.66
N VAL A 108 -21.78 10.19 34.92
CA VAL A 108 -22.40 9.95 36.26
C VAL A 108 -22.53 8.44 36.52
N THR A 109 -21.80 7.79 37.45
CA THR A 109 -20.73 8.20 38.40
C THR A 109 -19.68 7.05 38.50
N HIS A 110 -18.75 6.82 39.46
CA HIS A 110 -18.56 7.18 40.88
C HIS A 110 -17.06 7.23 41.25
N THR A 111 -16.71 7.85 42.38
CA THR A 111 -15.40 7.75 43.07
C THR A 111 -15.43 6.74 44.22
N PRO A 112 -14.31 6.05 44.48
CA PRO A 112 -13.78 5.94 45.84
C PRO A 112 -12.33 6.46 45.92
N GLY A 113 -11.75 6.74 47.09
CA GLY A 113 -12.31 6.60 48.44
C GLY A 113 -11.22 6.31 49.48
N THR A 114 -10.48 7.35 49.86
CA THR A 114 -9.73 7.51 51.14
C THR A 114 -9.17 6.25 51.85
N LYS A 115 -7.83 6.17 51.93
CA LYS A 115 -7.16 5.80 53.19
C LYS A 115 -6.07 6.81 53.52
N LEU A 116 -5.92 7.10 54.81
CA LEU A 116 -5.11 8.16 55.42
C LEU A 116 -4.34 7.58 56.61
N ARG A 117 -3.38 8.35 57.18
CA ARG A 117 -2.49 7.95 58.31
C ARG A 117 -1.44 6.90 57.87
N ASN A 118 -0.16 7.03 58.19
CA ASN A 118 0.40 7.49 59.46
C ASN A 118 1.55 8.53 59.33
N GLU A 119 1.84 9.27 60.40
CA GLU A 119 2.90 10.29 60.47
C GLU A 119 4.02 9.88 61.44
N ALA A 120 5.27 10.28 61.18
CA ALA A 120 6.34 10.40 62.19
C ALA A 120 7.53 11.28 61.71
N ASN A 121 7.76 12.37 62.43
CA ASN A 121 8.93 13.27 62.53
C ASN A 121 10.22 13.05 61.68
N GLY A 122 10.78 14.16 61.18
CA GLY A 122 12.20 14.30 60.79
C GLY A 122 12.47 15.46 59.83
N PRO A 123 13.14 16.56 60.24
CA PRO A 123 13.29 17.77 59.40
C PRO A 123 14.62 17.85 58.61
N GLY A 124 14.60 18.46 57.42
CA GLY A 124 15.80 19.07 56.82
C GLY A 124 15.91 19.04 55.29
N ALA A 125 16.65 20.03 54.77
CA ALA A 125 17.19 20.18 53.41
C ALA A 125 16.24 20.51 52.24
N SER A 126 16.75 21.37 51.35
CA SER A 126 16.11 21.90 50.13
C SER A 126 16.32 20.98 48.91
N PRO A 127 15.57 21.16 47.80
CA PRO A 127 15.72 20.30 46.62
C PRO A 127 16.95 20.67 45.79
N LEU A 128 17.73 19.66 45.36
CA LEU A 128 18.54 19.57 44.12
C LEU A 128 19.63 18.49 44.29
N ALA A 129 19.30 17.22 44.07
CA ALA A 129 20.31 16.15 43.98
C ALA A 129 19.89 15.00 43.06
N HIS A 130 20.64 14.89 41.96
CA HIS A 130 20.84 13.75 41.08
C HIS A 130 20.24 12.38 41.50
N LYS A 131 19.33 11.83 40.68
CA LYS A 131 19.18 10.38 40.51
C LYS A 131 19.19 10.04 39.03
N SER A 132 20.18 9.25 38.63
CA SER A 132 20.37 8.79 37.25
C SER A 132 19.20 7.92 36.80
N ARG A 133 18.54 8.31 35.70
CA ARG A 133 17.57 7.46 34.99
C ARG A 133 18.33 6.35 34.25
N GLY A 134 18.66 5.27 34.96
CA GLY A 134 19.02 4.01 34.32
C GLY A 134 17.91 3.60 33.36
N THR A 135 18.27 3.28 32.11
CA THR A 135 17.32 2.80 31.11
C THR A 135 16.74 1.46 31.56
N PRO A 136 15.40 1.27 31.58
CA PRO A 136 14.83 -0.02 31.93
C PRO A 136 15.25 -1.05 30.88
N SER A 137 15.80 -2.19 31.32
CA SER A 137 16.20 -3.27 30.42
C SER A 137 15.06 -3.65 29.46
N LYS A 138 15.44 -3.98 28.22
CA LYS A 138 14.55 -4.32 27.10
C LYS A 138 13.49 -5.36 27.52
N GLU A 139 13.87 -6.33 28.34
CA GLU A 139 12.98 -7.38 28.86
C GLU A 139 11.91 -6.86 29.82
N LYS A 140 12.26 -5.92 30.72
CA LYS A 140 11.29 -5.36 31.68
C LYS A 140 10.20 -4.53 31.00
N SER A 141 10.53 -3.91 29.87
CA SER A 141 9.55 -3.21 29.02
C SER A 141 8.70 -4.16 28.16
N LEU A 142 9.25 -5.33 27.77
CA LEU A 142 8.55 -6.35 26.98
C LEU A 142 7.69 -7.29 27.82
N ALA A 143 8.02 -7.50 29.10
CA ALA A 143 7.24 -8.33 30.02
C ALA A 143 5.77 -7.86 30.12
N GLN A 144 5.53 -6.55 30.07
CA GLN A 144 4.20 -5.95 30.13
C GLN A 144 3.33 -6.22 28.88
N PHE A 145 3.94 -6.74 27.79
CA PHE A 145 3.26 -7.20 26.58
C PHE A 145 3.22 -8.73 26.45
N ARG A 146 3.89 -9.47 27.34
CA ARG A 146 3.95 -10.94 27.35
C ARG A 146 3.06 -11.50 28.45
N GLY A 147 1.75 -11.25 28.32
CA GLY A 147 0.73 -11.96 29.10
C GLY A 147 0.80 -13.47 28.82
N ALA A 148 0.63 -14.29 29.84
CA ALA A 148 0.79 -15.74 29.72
C ALA A 148 -0.41 -16.39 29.01
N GLY A 149 -0.13 -17.10 27.92
CA GLY A 149 -0.83 -18.37 27.64
C GLY A 149 -2.22 -18.35 26.98
N THR A 150 -2.44 -17.59 25.90
CA THR A 150 -3.35 -18.05 24.82
C THR A 150 -2.83 -17.62 23.45
N SER A 151 -2.78 -18.55 22.49
CA SER A 151 -2.46 -18.22 21.09
C SER A 151 -3.66 -17.55 20.43
N GLY A 152 -3.58 -16.24 20.18
CA GLY A 152 -4.64 -15.48 19.53
C GLY A 152 -4.25 -14.04 19.29
N THR A 153 -4.21 -13.63 18.02
CA THR A 153 -4.00 -12.22 17.63
C THR A 153 -5.17 -11.37 18.18
N PRO A 154 -4.91 -10.25 18.90
CA PRO A 154 -5.98 -9.44 19.48
C PRO A 154 -6.74 -8.65 18.41
N SER A 155 -7.68 -9.33 17.74
CA SER A 155 -8.59 -8.72 16.78
C SER A 155 -9.49 -7.72 17.50
N LYS A 156 -9.56 -6.50 16.96
CA LYS A 156 -10.18 -5.36 17.63
C LYS A 156 -11.70 -5.39 17.47
N SER A 157 -12.36 -6.16 18.33
CA SER A 157 -13.82 -6.36 18.38
C SER A 157 -14.58 -5.06 18.69
N ARG A 158 -14.68 -4.18 17.70
CA ARG A 158 -15.53 -3.00 17.72
C ARG A 158 -17.00 -3.45 17.64
N SER A 159 -17.66 -3.50 18.77
CA SER A 159 -19.09 -3.81 18.92
C SER A 159 -19.98 -2.73 18.28
N THR A 160 -20.14 -2.82 16.96
CA THR A 160 -21.22 -2.16 16.23
C THR A 160 -22.23 -3.22 15.79
N THR A 161 -23.47 -3.09 16.23
CA THR A 161 -24.60 -3.98 15.91
C THR A 161 -25.09 -3.79 14.47
N LYS A 162 -24.21 -4.08 13.51
CA LYS A 162 -24.62 -4.58 12.19
C LYS A 162 -24.54 -6.11 12.23
N PRO A 163 -25.38 -6.84 11.48
CA PRO A 163 -25.03 -8.22 11.14
C PRO A 163 -23.65 -8.24 10.47
N PRO A 164 -22.90 -9.35 10.55
CA PRO A 164 -21.68 -9.49 9.75
C PRO A 164 -22.02 -9.25 8.26
N PRO A 165 -21.09 -8.70 7.46
CA PRO A 165 -21.24 -8.74 6.01
C PRO A 165 -21.51 -10.18 5.61
N ILE A 166 -22.62 -10.43 4.94
CA ILE A 166 -22.94 -11.76 4.43
C ILE A 166 -21.93 -12.02 3.30
N ASP A 167 -20.89 -12.80 3.58
CA ASP A 167 -19.96 -13.27 2.54
C ASP A 167 -20.81 -13.96 1.46
N PRO A 168 -20.75 -13.52 0.19
CA PRO A 168 -21.61 -14.05 -0.87
C PRO A 168 -21.19 -15.46 -1.34
N PHE A 169 -20.24 -16.08 -0.62
CA PHE A 169 -19.63 -17.37 -0.93
C PHE A 169 -19.90 -18.41 0.16
N PRO A 170 -20.03 -19.69 -0.21
CA PRO A 170 -19.87 -20.80 0.72
C PRO A 170 -18.54 -20.74 1.50
N PRO A 171 -18.51 -21.18 2.75
CA PRO A 171 -17.36 -20.99 3.64
C PRO A 171 -16.09 -21.75 3.20
N TRP A 172 -16.22 -22.79 2.36
CA TRP A 172 -15.10 -23.55 1.82
C TRP A 172 -14.26 -22.79 0.78
N VAL A 173 -14.82 -21.79 0.09
CA VAL A 173 -14.20 -21.16 -1.09
C VAL A 173 -12.86 -20.49 -0.75
N ARG A 174 -12.84 -19.61 0.27
CA ARG A 174 -11.61 -18.89 0.67
C ARG A 174 -10.54 -19.84 1.26
N PRO A 175 -10.87 -20.84 2.12
CA PRO A 175 -9.94 -21.89 2.54
C PRO A 175 -9.34 -22.73 1.39
N VAL A 176 -10.17 -23.26 0.48
CA VAL A 176 -9.70 -24.12 -0.62
C VAL A 176 -8.79 -23.36 -1.57
N LEU A 177 -9.10 -22.11 -1.94
CA LEU A 177 -8.21 -21.33 -2.79
C LEU A 177 -6.82 -21.11 -2.16
N ARG A 178 -6.74 -20.91 -0.84
CA ARG A 178 -5.44 -20.81 -0.14
C ARG A 178 -4.64 -22.12 -0.20
N HIS A 179 -5.31 -23.27 -0.10
CA HIS A 179 -4.67 -24.58 -0.27
C HIS A 179 -4.10 -24.73 -1.68
N LEU A 180 -4.89 -24.46 -2.73
CA LEU A 180 -4.44 -24.51 -4.13
C LEU A 180 -3.25 -23.56 -4.40
N CYS A 181 -3.34 -22.31 -3.93
CA CYS A 181 -2.26 -21.31 -4.00
C CYS A 181 -1.05 -21.61 -3.07
N SER A 182 -1.05 -22.74 -2.36
CA SER A 182 0.09 -23.23 -1.58
C SER A 182 0.70 -24.52 -2.16
N THR A 183 0.01 -25.22 -3.07
CA THR A 183 0.50 -26.51 -3.62
C THR A 183 0.73 -26.54 -5.13
N LEU A 184 0.15 -25.61 -5.92
CA LEU A 184 0.12 -25.73 -7.40
C LEU A 184 0.69 -24.57 -8.22
N GLY A 185 1.14 -23.48 -7.60
CA GLY A 185 1.60 -22.33 -8.39
C GLY A 185 2.01 -21.11 -7.57
N PRO A 186 2.38 -20.02 -8.25
CA PRO A 186 2.84 -18.79 -7.59
C PRO A 186 1.75 -18.23 -6.68
N SER A 187 2.04 -18.17 -5.37
CA SER A 187 1.05 -17.87 -4.32
C SER A 187 0.36 -16.50 -4.48
N ARG A 188 0.91 -15.64 -5.34
CA ARG A 188 0.39 -14.32 -5.72
C ARG A 188 -0.91 -14.35 -6.53
N ILE A 189 -1.30 -15.48 -7.15
CA ILE A 189 -2.50 -15.56 -8.02
C ILE A 189 -3.83 -15.50 -7.24
N GLY A 190 -3.84 -15.84 -5.94
CA GLY A 190 -5.05 -15.97 -5.13
C GLY A 190 -5.98 -14.74 -5.14
N PRO A 191 -5.49 -13.51 -4.97
CA PRO A 191 -6.32 -12.30 -5.08
C PRO A 191 -6.97 -12.10 -6.45
N VAL A 192 -6.29 -12.45 -7.54
CA VAL A 192 -6.82 -12.30 -8.92
C VAL A 192 -7.91 -13.34 -9.18
N VAL A 193 -7.69 -14.60 -8.76
CA VAL A 193 -8.69 -15.67 -8.82
C VAL A 193 -9.93 -15.33 -7.97
N MET A 194 -9.73 -14.77 -6.77
CA MET A 194 -10.83 -14.30 -5.92
C MET A 194 -11.58 -13.12 -6.55
N SER A 195 -10.89 -12.16 -7.18
CA SER A 195 -11.50 -11.03 -7.90
C SER A 195 -12.38 -11.51 -9.06
N GLY A 196 -11.88 -12.46 -9.87
CA GLY A 196 -12.68 -13.09 -10.92
C GLY A 196 -13.92 -13.78 -10.38
N LEU A 197 -13.79 -14.54 -9.30
CA LEU A 197 -14.92 -15.22 -8.65
C LEU A 197 -15.91 -14.23 -8.02
N GLU A 198 -15.44 -13.14 -7.39
CA GLU A 198 -16.28 -12.05 -6.87
C GLU A 198 -17.04 -11.35 -8.00
N SER A 199 -16.41 -11.14 -9.16
CA SER A 199 -17.05 -10.51 -10.33
C SER A 199 -18.14 -11.39 -10.98
N ILE A 200 -17.99 -12.72 -10.99
CA ILE A 200 -18.91 -13.65 -11.66
C ILE A 200 -20.02 -14.14 -10.71
N VAL A 201 -19.68 -14.48 -9.47
CA VAL A 201 -20.62 -15.06 -8.49
C VAL A 201 -21.33 -13.97 -7.68
N ALA A 202 -20.69 -12.79 -7.49
CA ALA A 202 -21.20 -11.71 -6.65
C ALA A 202 -21.06 -10.30 -7.26
N PRO A 203 -21.47 -10.05 -8.53
CA PRO A 203 -21.19 -8.81 -9.29
C PRO A 203 -21.68 -7.50 -8.66
N LYS A 204 -22.52 -7.55 -7.62
CA LYS A 204 -23.02 -6.38 -6.86
C LYS A 204 -22.86 -6.56 -5.34
N GLY A 205 -21.99 -7.45 -4.89
CA GLY A 205 -21.89 -7.90 -3.49
C GLY A 205 -23.06 -8.76 -3.02
N GLN A 206 -23.96 -9.14 -3.93
CA GLN A 206 -25.05 -10.11 -3.74
C GLN A 206 -24.77 -11.32 -4.62
N ARG A 207 -25.01 -12.51 -4.08
CA ARG A 207 -24.84 -13.80 -4.77
C ARG A 207 -25.80 -13.88 -5.96
N THR A 208 -25.30 -14.36 -7.09
CA THR A 208 -26.06 -14.51 -8.34
C THR A 208 -27.14 -15.59 -8.26
N ASP A 209 -28.27 -15.36 -8.94
CA ASP A 209 -29.38 -16.31 -9.08
C ASP A 209 -29.18 -17.35 -10.21
N ASP A 210 -28.07 -17.28 -10.95
CA ASP A 210 -27.77 -18.25 -12.04
C ASP A 210 -27.54 -19.65 -11.46
N VAL A 211 -28.56 -20.49 -11.60
CA VAL A 211 -28.60 -21.90 -11.18
C VAL A 211 -27.38 -22.69 -11.67
N TRP A 212 -26.82 -22.36 -12.85
CA TRP A 212 -25.61 -23.02 -13.34
C TRP A 212 -24.36 -22.61 -12.55
N ILE A 213 -24.20 -21.32 -12.23
CA ILE A 213 -23.06 -20.82 -11.45
C ILE A 213 -23.08 -21.42 -10.04
N ILE A 214 -24.27 -21.49 -9.42
CA ILE A 214 -24.45 -22.11 -8.10
C ILE A 214 -24.09 -23.60 -8.13
N SER A 215 -24.55 -24.34 -9.14
CA SER A 215 -24.34 -25.80 -9.22
C SER A 215 -22.95 -26.22 -9.74
N ASN A 216 -22.21 -25.33 -10.40
CA ASN A 216 -20.89 -25.61 -10.98
C ASN A 216 -19.76 -24.81 -10.30
N LEU A 217 -19.98 -24.31 -9.07
CA LEU A 217 -19.07 -23.38 -8.39
C LEU A 217 -17.63 -23.92 -8.24
N THR A 218 -17.47 -25.22 -7.97
CA THR A 218 -16.16 -25.89 -7.94
C THR A 218 -15.48 -25.98 -9.31
N ALA A 219 -16.23 -26.19 -10.39
CA ALA A 219 -15.68 -26.18 -11.75
C ALA A 219 -15.31 -24.75 -12.18
N LEU A 220 -16.12 -23.75 -11.82
CA LEU A 220 -15.86 -22.34 -12.08
C LEU A 220 -14.59 -21.85 -11.35
N LEU A 221 -14.42 -22.17 -10.06
CA LEU A 221 -13.20 -21.87 -9.32
C LEU A 221 -11.96 -22.47 -9.99
N GLY A 222 -12.04 -23.73 -10.43
CA GLY A 222 -10.96 -24.40 -11.14
C GLY A 222 -10.65 -23.79 -12.52
N ALA A 223 -11.68 -23.37 -13.26
CA ALA A 223 -11.53 -22.72 -14.56
C ALA A 223 -10.86 -21.33 -14.41
N ILE A 224 -11.33 -20.50 -13.48
CA ILE A 224 -10.69 -19.20 -13.17
C ILE A 224 -9.24 -19.43 -12.70
N TYR A 225 -8.99 -20.43 -11.84
CA TYR A 225 -7.63 -20.76 -11.41
C TYR A 225 -6.72 -21.12 -12.60
N MET A 226 -7.15 -22.02 -13.50
CA MET A 226 -6.36 -22.37 -14.70
C MET A 226 -6.17 -21.17 -15.63
N CYS A 227 -7.16 -20.28 -15.75
CA CYS A 227 -7.08 -19.08 -16.57
C CYS A 227 -6.02 -18.10 -16.05
N VAL A 228 -6.02 -17.79 -14.75
CA VAL A 228 -5.01 -16.94 -14.10
C VAL A 228 -3.64 -17.60 -14.12
N TRP A 229 -3.56 -18.88 -13.72
CA TRP A 229 -2.30 -19.64 -13.71
C TRP A 229 -1.65 -19.68 -15.10
N ARG A 230 -2.42 -19.95 -16.16
CA ARG A 230 -1.93 -19.92 -17.54
C ARG A 230 -1.44 -18.53 -17.94
N GLY A 231 -2.21 -17.48 -17.63
CA GLY A 231 -1.87 -16.11 -18.03
C GLY A 231 -0.63 -15.53 -17.32
N VAL A 232 -0.30 -16.03 -16.13
CA VAL A 232 0.92 -15.65 -15.39
C VAL A 232 2.11 -16.54 -15.78
N VAL A 233 1.97 -17.87 -15.71
CA VAL A 233 3.08 -18.81 -15.96
C VAL A 233 3.53 -18.82 -17.43
N PHE A 234 2.60 -18.59 -18.37
CA PHE A 234 2.89 -18.45 -19.79
C PHE A 234 2.78 -16.98 -20.25
N TYR A 235 3.06 -16.02 -19.37
CA TYR A 235 3.14 -14.61 -19.78
C TYR A 235 4.27 -14.45 -20.81
N GLN A 236 3.91 -13.96 -22.02
CA GLN A 236 4.78 -13.83 -23.19
C GLN A 236 5.49 -15.11 -23.68
N LYS A 237 5.14 -16.29 -23.14
CA LYS A 237 5.74 -17.61 -23.49
C LYS A 237 4.75 -18.48 -24.28
N GLU A 238 5.27 -19.36 -25.14
CA GLU A 238 4.42 -20.31 -25.87
C GLU A 238 3.76 -21.34 -24.93
N ILE A 239 2.49 -21.68 -25.19
CA ILE A 239 1.70 -22.55 -24.32
C ILE A 239 1.97 -24.02 -24.65
N ASP A 240 2.82 -24.69 -23.85
CA ASP A 240 2.95 -26.15 -23.95
C ASP A 240 1.67 -26.85 -23.45
N ALA A 241 0.99 -27.55 -24.36
CA ALA A 241 -0.19 -28.35 -24.07
C ALA A 241 0.08 -29.50 -23.08
N ASN A 242 1.31 -30.03 -23.02
CA ASN A 242 1.71 -31.09 -22.09
C ASN A 242 1.83 -30.54 -20.65
N MET A 243 2.51 -29.42 -20.44
CA MET A 243 2.50 -28.68 -19.17
C MET A 243 1.09 -28.22 -18.76
N TYR A 244 0.28 -27.71 -19.69
CA TYR A 244 -1.11 -27.32 -19.38
C TYR A 244 -1.95 -28.53 -18.92
N GLY A 245 -1.85 -29.67 -19.62
CA GLY A 245 -2.54 -30.91 -19.23
C GLY A 245 -2.07 -31.46 -17.88
N LYS A 246 -0.77 -31.38 -17.57
CA LYS A 246 -0.22 -31.70 -16.23
C LYS A 246 -0.77 -30.77 -15.15
N GLY A 247 -0.83 -29.46 -15.41
CA GLY A 247 -1.42 -28.47 -14.50
C GLY A 247 -2.90 -28.75 -14.22
N GLN A 248 -3.68 -29.05 -15.27
CA GLN A 248 -5.10 -29.41 -15.14
C GLN A 248 -5.30 -30.73 -14.35
N ALA A 249 -4.43 -31.72 -14.54
CA ALA A 249 -4.45 -32.96 -13.77
C ALA A 249 -4.10 -32.74 -12.30
N GLY A 250 -3.06 -31.93 -12.01
CA GLY A 250 -2.65 -31.54 -10.67
C GLY A 250 -3.74 -30.76 -9.93
N LEU A 251 -4.39 -29.79 -10.59
CA LEU A 251 -5.55 -29.07 -10.04
C LEU A 251 -6.69 -30.01 -9.65
N LEU A 252 -7.01 -30.99 -10.49
CA LEU A 252 -8.05 -31.97 -10.18
C LEU A 252 -7.64 -32.96 -9.07
N GLN A 253 -6.35 -33.21 -8.86
CA GLN A 253 -5.84 -33.97 -7.72
C GLN A 253 -5.97 -33.16 -6.43
N GLU A 254 -5.50 -31.91 -6.41
CA GLU A 254 -5.51 -31.07 -5.20
C GLU A 254 -6.91 -30.58 -4.83
N LEU A 255 -7.84 -30.41 -5.78
CA LEU A 255 -9.26 -30.20 -5.44
C LEU A 255 -9.85 -31.41 -4.67
N ARG A 256 -9.51 -32.64 -5.05
CA ARG A 256 -9.92 -33.86 -4.33
C ARG A 256 -9.22 -34.00 -2.98
N ARG A 257 -8.00 -33.47 -2.86
CA ARG A 257 -7.22 -33.43 -1.62
C ARG A 257 -7.76 -32.39 -0.64
N ALA A 258 -8.06 -31.19 -1.12
CA ALA A 258 -8.66 -30.11 -0.36
C ALA A 258 -9.96 -30.53 0.33
N ARG A 259 -10.80 -31.34 -0.35
CA ARG A 259 -12.05 -31.87 0.25
C ARG A 259 -11.83 -32.83 1.43
N LYS A 260 -10.60 -33.30 1.67
CA LYS A 260 -10.21 -34.17 2.79
C LYS A 260 -9.38 -33.44 3.85
N GLU A 261 -8.55 -32.48 3.44
CA GLU A 261 -7.53 -31.86 4.30
C GLU A 261 -7.85 -30.43 4.74
N VAL A 262 -8.82 -29.74 4.12
CA VAL A 262 -9.17 -28.36 4.48
C VAL A 262 -10.28 -28.35 5.53
N GLU A 263 -9.94 -27.94 6.76
CA GLU A 263 -10.93 -27.57 7.76
C GLU A 263 -11.74 -26.36 7.29
N VAL A 264 -13.06 -26.54 7.16
CA VAL A 264 -14.01 -25.45 6.90
C VAL A 264 -14.76 -25.15 8.19
N LYS A 265 -14.84 -23.87 8.57
CA LYS A 265 -15.54 -23.43 9.78
C LYS A 265 -16.73 -22.59 9.35
N SER A 266 -17.91 -23.20 9.38
CA SER A 266 -19.18 -22.59 9.03
C SER A 266 -19.85 -21.93 10.24
N ASN A 267 -20.82 -21.05 9.99
CA ASN A 267 -21.73 -20.57 11.03
C ASN A 267 -22.91 -21.55 11.19
N GLU A 268 -23.57 -21.53 12.35
CA GLU A 268 -24.74 -22.37 12.63
C GLU A 268 -25.82 -22.19 11.54
N GLY A 269 -26.11 -23.26 10.80
CA GLY A 269 -27.13 -23.30 9.74
C GLY A 269 -26.65 -23.13 8.30
N GLN A 270 -25.35 -22.89 8.04
CA GLN A 270 -24.78 -22.89 6.69
C GLN A 270 -24.09 -24.24 6.38
N ASP A 271 -24.39 -24.85 5.23
CA ASP A 271 -23.66 -26.03 4.73
C ASP A 271 -22.18 -25.66 4.46
N GLU A 272 -21.27 -26.33 5.16
CA GLU A 272 -19.82 -26.17 5.03
C GLU A 272 -19.34 -26.32 3.58
N TRP A 273 -20.01 -27.16 2.79
CA TRP A 273 -19.62 -27.55 1.44
C TRP A 273 -20.68 -27.24 0.38
N GLU A 274 -21.49 -26.20 0.62
CA GLU A 274 -22.56 -25.78 -0.28
C GLU A 274 -22.06 -25.59 -1.73
N GLY A 275 -22.70 -26.23 -2.71
CA GLY A 275 -22.32 -26.15 -4.13
C GLY A 275 -21.03 -26.89 -4.52
N TRP A 276 -20.42 -27.68 -3.62
CA TRP A 276 -19.24 -28.49 -3.94
C TRP A 276 -19.60 -29.78 -4.69
N HIS A 277 -18.97 -30.02 -5.85
CA HIS A 277 -19.03 -31.31 -6.55
C HIS A 277 -17.63 -31.83 -6.94
N SER A 278 -17.52 -33.12 -7.22
CA SER A 278 -16.26 -33.74 -7.69
C SER A 278 -16.02 -33.42 -9.17
N VAL A 279 -15.20 -32.41 -9.44
CA VAL A 279 -14.94 -31.88 -10.79
C VAL A 279 -14.21 -32.89 -11.69
N LYS A 280 -14.55 -32.87 -12.99
CA LYS A 280 -13.83 -33.56 -14.09
C LYS A 280 -13.24 -32.57 -15.10
N VAL A 281 -12.26 -33.03 -15.89
CA VAL A 281 -11.61 -32.27 -17.00
C VAL A 281 -12.66 -31.55 -17.86
N LYS A 282 -13.61 -32.31 -18.42
CA LYS A 282 -14.70 -31.79 -19.27
C LYS A 282 -15.57 -30.72 -18.61
N GLU A 283 -15.67 -30.71 -17.28
CA GLU A 283 -16.47 -29.72 -16.53
C GLU A 283 -15.68 -28.40 -16.39
N LEU A 284 -14.36 -28.45 -16.21
CA LEU A 284 -13.47 -27.29 -16.33
C LEU A 284 -13.50 -26.70 -17.76
N ASP A 285 -13.42 -27.55 -18.78
CA ASP A 285 -13.43 -27.13 -20.18
C ASP A 285 -14.77 -26.46 -20.55
N THR A 286 -15.89 -27.02 -20.05
CA THR A 286 -17.24 -26.45 -20.20
C THR A 286 -17.36 -25.10 -19.48
N ALA A 287 -16.77 -24.97 -18.28
CA ALA A 287 -16.75 -23.71 -17.54
C ALA A 287 -15.89 -22.64 -18.25
N MET A 288 -14.71 -22.99 -18.76
CA MET A 288 -13.88 -22.09 -19.59
C MET A 288 -14.61 -21.62 -20.86
N LEU A 289 -15.28 -22.53 -21.56
CA LEU A 289 -16.09 -22.19 -22.74
C LEU A 289 -17.24 -21.23 -22.39
N ARG A 290 -17.86 -21.39 -21.22
CA ARG A 290 -18.89 -20.47 -20.72
C ARG A 290 -18.32 -19.12 -20.28
N MET A 291 -17.17 -19.07 -19.61
CA MET A 291 -16.46 -17.83 -19.28
C MET A 291 -16.21 -16.98 -20.53
N ASN A 292 -15.73 -17.61 -21.61
CA ASN A 292 -15.52 -16.95 -22.88
C ASN A 292 -16.85 -16.48 -23.51
N ARG A 293 -17.87 -17.35 -23.56
CA ARG A 293 -19.17 -17.04 -24.18
C ARG A 293 -19.94 -15.90 -23.49
N HIS A 294 -19.76 -15.71 -22.18
CA HIS A 294 -20.44 -14.66 -21.42
C HIS A 294 -19.64 -13.36 -21.27
N GLY A 295 -18.47 -13.22 -21.93
CA GLY A 295 -17.62 -12.04 -21.79
C GLY A 295 -16.98 -11.89 -20.40
N TRP A 296 -16.97 -12.94 -19.57
CA TRP A 296 -16.37 -12.87 -18.23
C TRP A 296 -14.84 -12.69 -18.26
N LEU A 297 -14.22 -12.93 -19.43
CA LEU A 297 -12.82 -12.64 -19.72
C LEU A 297 -12.57 -11.18 -20.17
N GLU A 298 -13.62 -10.37 -20.35
CA GLU A 298 -13.55 -8.95 -20.74
C GLU A 298 -13.70 -8.00 -19.53
N MET A 299 -13.81 -8.57 -18.32
CA MET A 299 -14.05 -7.85 -17.07
C MET A 299 -12.75 -7.43 -16.37
N ASP A 300 -12.79 -6.31 -15.63
CA ASP A 300 -11.66 -5.65 -14.95
C ASP A 300 -10.66 -6.56 -14.22
N TRP A 301 -11.10 -7.70 -13.69
CA TRP A 301 -10.22 -8.65 -12.99
C TRP A 301 -9.15 -9.27 -13.88
N VAL A 302 -9.36 -9.32 -15.20
CA VAL A 302 -8.40 -9.87 -16.18
C VAL A 302 -7.17 -8.99 -16.37
N ALA A 303 -7.29 -7.66 -16.22
CA ALA A 303 -6.12 -6.77 -16.18
C ALA A 303 -5.15 -7.14 -15.04
N GLY A 304 -5.68 -7.67 -13.93
CA GLY A 304 -4.89 -8.22 -12.83
C GLY A 304 -4.11 -9.49 -13.17
N ILE A 305 -4.44 -10.18 -14.27
CA ILE A 305 -3.63 -11.29 -14.81
C ILE A 305 -2.40 -10.72 -15.55
N GLU A 306 -2.59 -9.69 -16.38
CA GLU A 306 -1.51 -9.06 -17.14
C GLU A 306 -0.50 -8.34 -16.24
N ASP A 307 -0.99 -7.58 -15.25
CA ASP A 307 -0.14 -6.95 -14.24
C ASP A 307 0.68 -7.98 -13.44
N LEU A 308 0.08 -9.11 -13.09
CA LEU A 308 0.77 -10.17 -12.34
C LEU A 308 1.72 -11.00 -13.23
N GLY A 309 1.37 -11.21 -14.50
CA GLY A 309 2.24 -11.85 -15.48
C GLY A 309 3.50 -11.02 -15.74
N ARG A 310 3.37 -9.69 -15.85
CA ARG A 310 4.52 -8.78 -15.91
C ARG A 310 5.39 -8.88 -14.66
N ILE A 311 4.78 -8.82 -13.46
CA ILE A 311 5.54 -8.88 -12.18
C ILE A 311 6.35 -10.17 -12.02
N GLU A 312 5.85 -11.31 -12.51
CA GLU A 312 6.56 -12.59 -12.41
C GLU A 312 7.56 -12.77 -13.58
N GLY A 313 7.24 -12.28 -14.80
CA GLY A 313 8.14 -12.31 -15.97
C GLY A 313 9.35 -11.38 -15.86
N ASP A 314 9.13 -10.10 -15.52
CA ASP A 314 10.18 -9.11 -15.22
C ASP A 314 11.07 -9.57 -14.04
N GLY A 315 10.62 -10.57 -13.25
CA GLY A 315 11.35 -11.14 -12.12
C GLY A 315 12.30 -12.29 -12.45
N GLU A 316 12.22 -12.89 -13.64
CA GLU A 316 13.13 -13.96 -14.08
C GLU A 316 14.38 -13.40 -14.78
N GLU A 317 14.28 -12.25 -15.47
CA GLU A 317 15.39 -11.67 -16.25
C GLU A 317 16.56 -11.11 -15.40
N GLU A 318 16.40 -10.97 -14.07
CA GLU A 318 17.46 -10.47 -13.16
C GLU A 318 18.27 -11.58 -12.45
N GLU A 319 17.94 -12.87 -12.57
CA GLU A 319 18.64 -13.95 -11.83
C GLU A 319 19.75 -14.68 -12.64
N ASP A 320 19.84 -14.46 -13.95
CA ASP A 320 20.69 -15.23 -14.89
C ASP A 320 22.14 -14.69 -15.12
N GLU A 321 22.76 -14.00 -14.16
CA GLU A 321 24.21 -13.65 -14.23
C GLU A 321 24.96 -13.75 -12.88
N VAL A 322 24.94 -14.92 -12.21
CA VAL A 322 25.84 -15.25 -11.09
C VAL A 322 26.47 -16.65 -11.22
N ASP A 323 27.48 -16.79 -12.07
CA ASP A 323 28.47 -17.88 -11.92
C ASP A 323 29.48 -17.53 -10.80
N GLY A 324 29.92 -18.52 -10.02
CA GLY A 324 30.91 -18.27 -8.97
C GLY A 324 30.90 -19.15 -7.72
N LYS A 325 30.83 -20.49 -7.86
CA LYS A 325 31.13 -21.51 -6.81
C LYS A 325 30.27 -21.49 -5.53
N GLY A 326 29.46 -22.53 -5.37
CA GLY A 326 28.93 -22.93 -4.06
C GLY A 326 29.89 -23.80 -3.25
N GLU A 327 29.80 -23.72 -1.93
CA GLU A 327 30.17 -24.76 -0.97
C GLU A 327 28.93 -25.05 -0.10
N GLU A 328 28.76 -26.27 0.41
CA GLU A 328 27.45 -26.81 0.79
C GLU A 328 26.86 -26.23 2.10
N GLY A 329 25.53 -26.04 2.17
CA GLY A 329 24.91 -25.48 3.38
C GLY A 329 23.38 -25.36 3.43
N ALA A 330 22.67 -26.49 3.43
CA ALA A 330 21.28 -26.68 3.91
C ALA A 330 20.19 -25.64 3.54
N GLY A 331 19.25 -26.04 2.67
CA GLY A 331 18.13 -25.18 2.27
C GLY A 331 17.06 -24.91 3.35
N LEU A 332 16.67 -23.63 3.46
CA LEU A 332 15.37 -23.17 3.95
C LEU A 332 14.95 -22.01 3.04
N GLY A 333 13.66 -21.96 2.66
CA GLY A 333 13.21 -21.16 1.51
C GLY A 333 13.52 -19.66 1.60
N GLN A 334 13.84 -19.06 0.45
CA GLN A 334 14.08 -17.61 0.29
C GLN A 334 12.79 -16.78 0.51
N ILE A 335 12.41 -16.63 1.77
CA ILE A 335 11.75 -15.40 2.22
C ILE A 335 12.71 -14.26 1.84
N ARG A 336 12.38 -13.47 0.80
CA ARG A 336 13.17 -12.27 0.41
C ARG A 336 13.43 -11.44 1.67
N ARG A 337 14.69 -11.44 2.13
CA ARG A 337 15.06 -10.97 3.48
C ARG A 337 14.60 -9.52 3.64
N SER A 338 13.63 -9.27 4.51
CA SER A 338 13.00 -7.95 4.68
C SER A 338 13.88 -6.94 5.45
N ASP A 339 15.20 -7.09 5.33
CA ASP A 339 16.25 -6.36 6.03
C ASP A 339 17.43 -5.98 5.11
N THR A 340 17.31 -6.18 3.79
CA THR A 340 18.17 -5.50 2.80
C THR A 340 17.75 -4.03 2.67
N MET A 341 17.98 -3.27 3.75
CA MET A 341 17.75 -1.83 3.87
C MET A 341 18.66 -0.97 2.97
N MET A 342 19.42 -1.59 2.07
CA MET A 342 20.18 -0.94 1.01
C MET A 342 19.36 -0.97 -0.29
N GLN A 343 18.56 0.08 -0.49
CA GLN A 343 17.90 0.32 -1.77
C GLN A 343 18.98 0.74 -2.77
N GLU A 344 19.10 0.07 -3.92
CA GLU A 344 20.14 0.34 -4.92
C GLU A 344 20.27 1.82 -5.31
N ARG A 345 19.14 2.54 -5.30
CA ARG A 345 19.04 3.99 -5.55
C ARG A 345 19.96 4.84 -4.65
N TYR A 346 20.42 4.31 -3.53
CA TYR A 346 21.34 4.95 -2.59
C TYR A 346 22.66 4.19 -2.39
N ASP A 347 22.91 3.07 -3.08
CA ASP A 347 24.19 2.37 -3.01
C ASP A 347 25.20 2.92 -4.04
N TYR A 348 25.79 4.06 -3.67
CA TYR A 348 26.90 4.68 -4.40
C TYR A 348 28.26 4.00 -4.13
N LEU A 349 28.32 2.95 -3.30
CA LEU A 349 29.55 2.32 -2.83
C LEU A 349 29.73 0.87 -3.32
N SER A 350 28.75 0.26 -3.97
CA SER A 350 28.89 -1.00 -4.71
C SER A 350 30.06 -0.96 -5.70
N GLU A 351 30.70 -2.11 -5.94
CA GLU A 351 31.83 -2.17 -6.89
C GLU A 351 31.42 -1.80 -8.31
N ARG A 352 30.18 -2.13 -8.70
CA ARG A 352 29.57 -1.71 -9.96
C ARG A 352 29.55 -0.18 -10.08
N LYS A 353 29.02 0.54 -9.08
CA LYS A 353 28.99 2.01 -9.10
C LYS A 353 30.37 2.66 -8.99
N ARG A 354 31.33 2.04 -8.31
CA ARG A 354 32.74 2.49 -8.35
C ARG A 354 33.36 2.35 -9.75
N LYS A 355 33.08 1.27 -10.48
CA LYS A 355 33.55 1.06 -11.87
C LYS A 355 32.90 2.08 -12.82
N GLU A 356 31.58 2.25 -12.76
CA GLU A 356 30.85 3.28 -13.51
C GLU A 356 31.42 4.70 -13.25
N TYR A 357 31.64 5.05 -11.97
CA TYR A 357 32.21 6.34 -11.57
C TYR A 357 33.66 6.54 -12.05
N ALA A 358 34.49 5.49 -12.07
CA ALA A 358 35.86 5.58 -12.57
C ALA A 358 35.90 5.94 -14.06
N VAL A 359 35.07 5.28 -14.89
CA VAL A 359 34.95 5.58 -16.33
C VAL A 359 34.42 6.99 -16.56
N TRP A 360 33.37 7.39 -15.83
CA TRP A 360 32.83 8.76 -15.88
C TRP A 360 33.88 9.81 -15.50
N LYS A 361 34.62 9.58 -14.41
CA LYS A 361 35.68 10.49 -13.94
C LYS A 361 36.79 10.64 -14.98
N GLU A 362 37.20 9.56 -15.64
CA GLU A 362 38.21 9.63 -16.70
C GLU A 362 37.71 10.46 -17.90
N GLY A 363 36.45 10.26 -18.32
CA GLY A 363 35.83 11.06 -19.37
C GLY A 363 35.75 12.55 -19.04
N ILE A 364 35.38 12.90 -17.80
CA ILE A 364 35.37 14.29 -17.32
C ILE A 364 36.77 14.90 -17.28
N LEU A 365 37.77 14.18 -16.76
CA LEU A 365 39.15 14.67 -16.73
C LEU A 365 39.74 14.86 -18.14
N ARG A 366 39.40 13.97 -19.08
CA ARG A 366 39.76 14.12 -20.49
C ARG A 366 39.12 15.37 -21.10
N ARG A 367 37.84 15.62 -20.80
CA ARG A 367 37.12 16.82 -21.29
C ARG A 367 37.61 18.13 -20.67
N ILE A 368 38.02 18.11 -19.40
CA ILE A 368 38.69 19.24 -18.75
C ILE A 368 40.01 19.54 -19.48
N LYS A 369 40.84 18.52 -19.73
CA LYS A 369 42.12 18.70 -20.43
C LYS A 369 41.98 19.19 -21.88
N GLU A 370 40.89 18.88 -22.56
CA GLU A 370 40.54 19.49 -23.85
C GLU A 370 40.27 20.99 -23.69
N LEU A 371 39.42 21.38 -22.73
CA LEU A 371 39.09 22.78 -22.45
C LEU A 371 40.30 23.59 -21.96
N GLU A 372 41.17 23.02 -21.14
CA GLU A 372 42.43 23.63 -20.69
C GLU A 372 43.41 23.89 -21.83
N ARG A 373 43.43 23.03 -22.87
CA ARG A 373 44.25 23.23 -24.07
C ARG A 373 43.65 24.25 -25.03
N ASP A 374 42.32 24.28 -25.12
CA ASP A 374 41.57 25.15 -26.03
C ASP A 374 41.33 26.56 -25.41
N THR A 375 41.71 26.75 -24.14
CA THR A 375 41.78 28.05 -23.45
C THR A 375 43.18 28.65 -23.62
N PRO A 376 43.35 29.77 -24.33
CA PRO A 376 44.65 30.45 -24.40
C PRO A 376 45.05 31.02 -23.02
N PRO A 377 46.35 31.22 -22.74
CA PRO A 377 46.77 31.94 -21.55
C PRO A 377 46.20 33.36 -21.57
N ASP A 378 45.68 33.81 -20.42
CA ASP A 378 45.04 35.12 -20.30
C ASP A 378 46.07 36.24 -20.50
N LYS A 379 45.77 37.20 -21.38
CA LYS A 379 46.65 38.33 -21.70
C LYS A 379 46.35 39.51 -20.76
N SER A 380 46.44 39.26 -19.46
CA SER A 380 46.15 40.25 -18.41
C SER A 380 47.38 41.00 -17.89
N ASP A 381 48.59 40.48 -18.16
CA ASP A 381 49.81 40.90 -17.45
C ASP A 381 50.83 41.68 -18.33
N GLU A 382 50.62 41.80 -19.65
CA GLU A 382 51.55 42.49 -20.56
C GLU A 382 51.28 44.02 -20.67
N ASP A 383 50.02 44.46 -20.59
CA ASP A 383 49.62 45.88 -20.76
C ASP A 383 49.96 46.80 -19.54
N ALA A 384 50.70 46.27 -18.55
CA ALA A 384 50.95 46.94 -17.27
C ALA A 384 52.34 47.63 -17.16
N MET A 385 53.13 47.68 -18.24
CA MET A 385 54.55 48.07 -18.15
C MET A 385 55.07 49.01 -19.26
N GLU A 386 54.20 49.76 -19.95
CA GLU A 386 54.61 50.72 -21.00
C GLU A 386 53.96 52.11 -20.82
N LEU A 387 54.03 52.65 -19.60
CA LEU A 387 53.67 54.05 -19.25
C LEU A 387 54.59 54.63 -18.15
N ASP A 388 55.90 54.75 -18.41
CA ASP A 388 56.83 55.63 -17.67
C ASP A 388 58.19 55.75 -18.43
N ASP A 389 58.26 56.62 -19.45
CA ASP A 389 59.45 57.39 -19.90
C ASP A 389 59.04 58.45 -20.96
#